data_AF-A0A533XID5-F1
#
_entry.id   AF-A0A533XID5-F1
#
_cell.length_a   1.000
_cell.length_b   1.000
_cell.length_c   1.000
_cell.angle_alpha   90.00
_cell.angle_beta   90.00
_cell.angle_gamma   90.00
#
_symmetry.space_group_name_H-M   'P 1'
#
loop_
_entity.id
_entity.type
_entity.pdbx_description
1 polymer ?
#
loop_
_entity_poly.entity_id
_entity_poly.type
_entity_poly.pdbx_seq_one_letter_code
_entity_poly.pdbx_strand_id
1 'polypeptide(L)'
;MPAKSTKSKGAPKTPKAPRKKAKEEDVPSFKVTTHFLIPKHELLTHEEAGEVLKEFNANPSQFPYLQVTDPVSKEIGAKPGDFVRITRSSETAGQSVYYRYVVEG
;
A
#
# COMPACT_ATOMS: atom_id res chain seq x y z
N MET A 1 51.59 49.46 -16.88
CA MET A 1 50.18 49.53 -17.32
C MET A 1 49.53 48.16 -17.19
N PRO A 2 48.20 48.10 -16.95
CA PRO A 2 47.60 47.24 -15.92
C PRO A 2 46.73 46.09 -16.47
N ALA A 3 46.26 45.28 -15.51
CA ALA A 3 45.02 44.50 -15.54
C ALA A 3 45.04 43.22 -16.40
N LYS A 4 44.47 42.08 -15.99
CA LYS A 4 43.51 41.79 -14.93
C LYS A 4 43.49 40.27 -14.73
N SER A 5 43.26 39.88 -13.49
CA SER A 5 42.79 38.55 -13.09
C SER A 5 41.61 38.08 -13.96
N THR A 6 41.77 36.98 -14.67
CA THR A 6 40.65 36.33 -15.38
C THR A 6 40.17 35.12 -14.59
N LYS A 7 39.36 35.43 -13.56
CA LYS A 7 38.15 34.73 -13.12
C LYS A 7 37.98 33.29 -13.69
N SER A 8 38.24 32.28 -12.86
CA SER A 8 37.80 30.90 -13.09
C SER A 8 36.27 30.87 -13.18
N LYS A 9 35.74 30.89 -14.41
CA LYS A 9 34.31 30.73 -14.66
C LYS A 9 33.96 29.26 -14.40
N GLY A 10 33.07 29.08 -13.42
CA GLY A 10 32.56 27.78 -12.98
C GLY A 10 31.96 26.97 -14.13
N ALA A 11 32.02 25.66 -13.95
CA ALA A 11 31.50 24.64 -14.85
C ALA A 11 30.06 24.98 -15.31
N PRO A 12 29.72 24.75 -16.59
CA PRO A 12 28.37 24.95 -17.07
C PRO A 12 27.43 23.95 -16.38
N LYS A 13 26.54 24.47 -15.52
CA LYS A 13 25.37 23.72 -15.03
C LYS A 13 24.45 23.49 -16.23
N THR A 14 24.60 22.35 -16.89
CA THR A 14 23.65 21.90 -17.89
C THR A 14 22.26 21.78 -17.25
N PRO A 15 21.21 22.37 -17.85
CA PRO A 15 19.85 22.21 -17.34
C PRO A 15 19.48 20.73 -17.41
N LYS A 16 19.19 20.12 -16.25
CA LYS A 16 18.62 18.77 -16.20
C LYS A 16 17.27 18.83 -16.92
N ALA A 17 17.23 18.26 -18.12
CA ALA A 17 16.02 18.05 -18.89
C ALA A 17 14.92 17.42 -18.02
N PRO A 18 13.63 17.75 -18.24
CA PRO A 18 12.54 17.11 -17.53
C PRO A 18 12.64 15.61 -17.79
N ARG A 19 12.72 14.80 -16.73
CA ARG A 19 12.70 13.34 -16.83
C ARG A 19 11.40 12.96 -17.52
N LYS A 20 11.50 12.66 -18.82
CA LYS A 20 10.40 12.14 -19.63
C LYS A 20 9.85 10.91 -18.91
N LYS A 21 8.53 10.91 -18.69
CA LYS A 21 7.77 9.74 -18.24
C LYS A 21 8.13 8.56 -19.14
N ALA A 22 8.80 7.56 -18.60
CA ALA A 22 9.00 6.29 -19.28
C ALA A 22 7.62 5.64 -19.43
N LYS A 23 7.26 5.36 -20.67
CA LYS A 23 6.02 4.70 -21.06
C LYS A 23 6.18 3.19 -20.83
N GLU A 24 5.19 2.62 -20.15
CA GLU A 24 4.45 1.41 -20.50
C GLU A 24 5.08 0.51 -21.57
N GLU A 25 5.77 -0.54 -21.11
CA GLU A 25 6.17 -1.71 -21.90
C GLU A 25 6.04 -2.94 -20.98
N ASP A 26 5.07 -3.81 -21.30
CA ASP A 26 4.77 -5.17 -20.84
C ASP A 26 5.53 -5.69 -19.59
N VAL A 27 5.12 -5.23 -18.41
CA VAL A 27 5.38 -6.01 -17.19
C VAL A 27 4.41 -7.18 -17.23
N PRO A 28 4.85 -8.46 -17.14
CA PRO A 28 3.89 -9.55 -17.00
C PRO A 28 2.94 -9.21 -15.86
N SER A 29 1.64 -9.20 -16.17
CA SER A 29 0.55 -8.82 -15.27
C SER A 29 0.47 -9.82 -14.11
N PHE A 30 1.41 -9.73 -13.18
CA PHE A 30 1.41 -10.49 -11.95
C PHE A 30 0.48 -9.77 -10.99
N LYS A 31 -0.79 -10.20 -10.99
CA LYS A 31 -1.74 -9.84 -9.95
C LYS A 31 -1.22 -10.38 -8.62
N VAL A 32 -0.96 -9.48 -7.67
CA VAL A 32 -0.38 -9.84 -6.38
C VAL A 32 -1.33 -10.79 -5.67
N THR A 33 -2.63 -10.55 -5.72
CA THR A 33 -3.66 -11.43 -5.12
C THR A 33 -3.73 -12.87 -5.65
N THR A 34 -3.15 -13.19 -6.81
CA THR A 34 -3.30 -14.54 -7.41
C THR A 34 -2.29 -15.55 -6.86
N HIS A 35 -1.33 -15.11 -6.05
CA HIS A 35 -0.32 -16.00 -5.48
C HIS A 35 -0.92 -16.91 -4.40
N PHE A 36 -0.58 -18.20 -4.40
CA PHE A 36 -1.08 -19.21 -3.46
C PHE A 36 -0.89 -18.82 -1.97
N LEU A 37 0.20 -18.10 -1.64
CA LEU A 37 0.47 -17.65 -0.28
C LEU A 37 -0.40 -16.49 0.20
N ILE A 38 -1.13 -15.83 -0.70
CA ILE A 38 -1.95 -14.67 -0.36
C ILE A 38 -3.37 -15.17 -0.07
N PRO A 39 -3.83 -15.04 1.18
CA PRO A 39 -5.18 -15.45 1.54
C PRO A 39 -6.24 -14.57 0.85
N LYS A 40 -7.50 -14.97 0.92
CA LYS A 40 -8.59 -14.15 0.38
C LYS A 40 -8.82 -12.94 1.29
N HIS A 41 -8.85 -11.76 0.71
CA HIS A 41 -9.06 -10.49 1.40
C HIS A 41 -10.34 -9.85 0.86
N GLU A 42 -11.26 -9.49 1.74
CA GLU A 42 -12.57 -8.91 1.41
C GLU A 42 -12.79 -7.65 2.26
N LEU A 43 -13.30 -6.58 1.66
CA LEU A 43 -13.71 -5.40 2.40
C LEU A 43 -15.04 -5.65 3.11
N LEU A 44 -15.11 -5.29 4.38
CA LEU A 44 -16.37 -5.25 5.10
C LEU A 44 -17.10 -3.95 4.81
N THR A 45 -18.42 -4.04 4.79
CA THR A 45 -19.30 -2.89 4.87
C THR A 45 -19.30 -2.28 6.28
N HIS A 46 -19.81 -1.05 6.41
CA HIS A 46 -19.87 -0.38 7.70
C HIS A 46 -20.75 -1.12 8.72
N GLU A 47 -21.81 -1.79 8.26
CA GLU A 47 -22.71 -2.59 9.09
C GLU A 47 -21.98 -3.83 9.65
N GLU A 48 -21.34 -4.62 8.77
CA GLU A 48 -20.55 -5.79 9.17
C GLU A 48 -19.38 -5.40 10.08
N ALA A 49 -18.70 -4.29 9.80
CA ALA A 49 -17.65 -3.78 10.68
C ALA A 49 -18.19 -3.45 12.08
N GLY A 50 -19.39 -2.86 12.16
CA GLY A 50 -20.08 -2.60 13.42
C GLY A 50 -20.45 -3.86 14.19
N GLU A 51 -20.84 -4.93 13.49
CA GLU A 51 -21.09 -6.24 14.10
C GLU A 51 -19.81 -6.87 14.65
N VAL A 52 -18.72 -6.85 13.88
CA VAL A 52 -17.41 -7.35 14.32
C VAL A 52 -16.93 -6.62 15.57
N LEU A 53 -17.02 -5.28 15.60
CA LEU A 53 -16.62 -4.50 16.77
C LEU A 53 -17.44 -4.87 18.02
N LYS A 54 -18.74 -5.18 17.87
CA LYS A 54 -19.61 -5.64 18.96
C LYS A 54 -19.27 -7.07 19.39
N GLU A 55 -19.04 -7.97 18.46
CA GLU A 55 -18.73 -9.38 18.74
C GLU A 55 -17.43 -9.52 19.52
N PHE A 56 -16.39 -8.79 19.12
CA PHE A 56 -15.10 -8.77 19.83
C PHE A 56 -15.09 -7.80 21.02
N ASN A 57 -16.16 -7.01 21.20
CA ASN A 57 -16.29 -5.97 22.22
C ASN A 57 -15.03 -5.09 22.33
N ALA A 58 -14.49 -4.71 21.16
CA ALA A 58 -13.18 -4.11 20.99
C ALA A 58 -13.26 -2.82 20.17
N ASN A 59 -12.30 -1.92 20.39
CA ASN A 59 -12.17 -0.69 19.60
C ASN A 59 -11.47 -0.96 18.27
N PRO A 60 -11.73 -0.19 17.20
CA PRO A 60 -11.04 -0.34 15.91
C PRO A 60 -9.51 -0.32 16.02
N SER A 61 -8.98 0.51 16.92
CA SER A 61 -7.55 0.64 17.21
C SER A 61 -6.92 -0.58 17.90
N GLN A 62 -7.72 -1.53 18.39
CA GLN A 62 -7.22 -2.76 19.01
C GLN A 62 -7.02 -3.89 17.99
N PHE A 63 -7.55 -3.72 16.77
CA PHE A 63 -7.34 -4.69 15.70
C PHE A 63 -5.98 -4.50 15.05
N PRO A 64 -5.37 -5.58 14.52
CA PRO A 64 -4.14 -5.47 13.75
C PRO A 64 -4.31 -4.51 12.57
N TYR A 65 -3.33 -3.63 12.40
CA TYR A 65 -3.38 -2.63 11.35
C TYR A 65 -2.98 -3.17 9.97
N LEU A 66 -3.56 -2.59 8.95
CA LEU A 66 -3.19 -2.78 7.54
C LEU A 66 -2.91 -1.41 6.92
N GLN A 67 -1.75 -1.23 6.32
CA GLN A 67 -1.42 0.05 5.71
C GLN A 67 -2.14 0.22 4.36
N VAL A 68 -2.56 1.45 4.07
CA VAL A 68 -3.09 1.82 2.73
C VAL A 68 -2.01 1.70 1.64
N THR A 69 -0.74 1.79 2.02
CA THR A 69 0.39 1.65 1.09
C THR A 69 0.64 0.22 0.62
N ASP A 70 0.07 -0.78 1.31
CA ASP A 70 0.24 -2.20 1.00
C ASP A 70 -0.33 -2.55 -0.40
N PRO A 71 0.35 -3.41 -1.18
CA PRO A 71 -0.13 -3.83 -2.50
C PRO A 71 -1.53 -4.45 -2.47
N VAL A 72 -1.86 -5.23 -1.43
CA VAL A 72 -3.16 -5.90 -1.29
C VAL A 72 -4.26 -4.88 -1.01
N SER A 73 -4.00 -3.90 -0.14
CA SER A 73 -4.92 -2.79 0.13
C SER A 73 -5.23 -1.99 -1.14
N LYS A 74 -4.21 -1.72 -1.97
CA LYS A 74 -4.36 -1.01 -3.24
C LYS A 74 -5.17 -1.80 -4.27
N GLU A 75 -4.96 -3.11 -4.33
CA GLU A 75 -5.66 -3.97 -5.29
C GLU A 75 -7.16 -4.11 -4.95
N ILE A 76 -7.49 -4.12 -3.65
CA ILE A 76 -8.88 -4.21 -3.16
C ILE A 76 -9.54 -2.82 -3.10
N GLY A 77 -8.75 -1.73 -3.14
CA GLY A 77 -9.26 -0.37 -3.06
C GLY A 77 -9.66 0.04 -1.63
N ALA A 78 -9.00 -0.54 -0.63
CA ALA A 78 -9.26 -0.25 0.78
C ALA A 78 -8.91 1.19 1.14
N LYS A 79 -9.79 1.86 1.89
CA LYS A 79 -9.58 3.21 2.39
C LYS A 79 -9.22 3.19 3.89
N PRO A 80 -8.52 4.23 4.37
CA PRO A 80 -8.29 4.36 5.80
C PRO A 80 -9.63 4.46 6.54
N GLY A 81 -9.79 3.64 7.58
CA GLY A 81 -11.04 3.47 8.30
C GLY A 81 -11.82 2.22 7.93
N ASP A 82 -11.47 1.52 6.85
CA ASP A 82 -12.13 0.29 6.46
C ASP A 82 -11.64 -0.91 7.27
N PHE A 83 -12.48 -1.94 7.33
CA PHE A 83 -12.11 -3.26 7.85
C PHE A 83 -11.91 -4.24 6.69
N VAL A 84 -10.89 -5.07 6.81
CA VAL A 84 -10.59 -6.15 5.86
C VAL A 84 -10.74 -7.49 6.56
N ARG A 85 -11.60 -8.35 6.01
CA ARG A 85 -11.71 -9.77 6.38
C ARG A 85 -10.68 -10.55 5.58
N ILE A 86 -9.89 -11.34 6.29
CA ILE A 86 -8.86 -12.20 5.72
C ILE A 86 -9.24 -13.64 6.03
N THR A 87 -9.62 -14.38 5.00
CA THR A 87 -9.96 -15.79 5.10
C THR A 87 -8.81 -16.63 4.56
N ARG A 88 -8.17 -17.40 5.45
CA ARG A 88 -7.07 -18.30 5.10
C ARG A 88 -7.43 -19.75 5.44
N SER A 89 -6.96 -20.68 4.60
CA SER A 89 -6.93 -22.08 4.98
C SER A 89 -5.85 -22.29 6.04
N SER A 90 -6.19 -23.02 7.10
CA SER A 90 -5.27 -23.39 8.16
C SER A 90 -5.29 -24.90 8.29
N GLU A 91 -4.12 -25.51 8.44
CA GLU A 91 -3.99 -26.97 8.60
C GLU A 91 -4.59 -27.47 9.93
N THR A 92 -4.62 -26.62 10.96
CA THR A 92 -5.15 -26.96 12.28
C THR A 92 -6.66 -26.69 12.42
N ALA A 93 -7.13 -25.56 11.89
CA ALA A 93 -8.52 -25.09 12.07
C ALA A 93 -9.37 -25.19 10.79
N GLY A 94 -8.82 -25.69 9.69
CA GLY A 94 -9.48 -25.74 8.38
C GLY A 94 -9.56 -24.36 7.72
N GLN A 95 -10.41 -23.48 8.25
CA GLN A 95 -10.56 -22.10 7.80
C GLN A 95 -10.46 -21.15 9.00
N SER A 96 -9.60 -20.14 8.88
CA SER A 96 -9.44 -19.10 9.90
C SER A 96 -9.73 -17.73 9.30
N VAL A 97 -10.56 -16.96 10.00
CA VAL A 97 -10.93 -15.61 9.64
C VAL A 97 -10.21 -14.62 10.56
N TYR A 98 -9.57 -13.63 9.96
CA TYR A 98 -8.90 -12.53 10.68
C TYR A 98 -9.45 -11.19 10.20
N TYR A 99 -9.54 -10.23 11.11
CA TYR A 99 -9.97 -8.87 10.80
C TYR A 99 -8.80 -7.91 10.97
N ARG A 100 -8.60 -7.01 10.00
CA ARG A 100 -7.59 -5.96 10.08
C ARG A 100 -8.21 -4.59 9.82
N TYR A 101 -7.71 -3.59 10.52
CA TYR A 101 -8.16 -2.21 10.40
C TYR A 101 -7.20 -1.40 9.52
N VAL A 102 -7.73 -0.70 8.52
CA VAL A 102 -6.91 0.02 7.55
C VAL A 102 -6.55 1.41 8.07
N VAL A 103 -5.26 1.72 8.08
CA VAL A 103 -4.71 3.00 8.59
C VAL A 103 -3.85 3.71 7.55
N GLU A 104 -3.84 5.04 7.61
CA GLU A 104 -2.84 5.85 6.91
C GLU A 104 -1.48 5.62 7.56
N GLY A 105 -0.45 5.43 6.73
CA GLY A 105 0.93 5.17 7.15
C GLY A 105 1.80 6.41 7.09
#